data_AF-A0AAV4T2L0-F1
#
_entry.id   AF-A0AAV4T2L0-F1
#
_cell.length_a   1.000
_cell.length_b   1.000
_cell.length_c   1.000
_cell.angle_alpha   90.00
_cell.angle_beta   90.00
_cell.angle_gamma   90.00
#
_symmetry.space_group_name_H-M   'P 1'
#
loop_
_entity.id
_entity.type
_entity.pdbx_description
1 polymer ?
#
loop_
_entity_poly.entity_id
_entity_poly.type
_entity_poly.pdbx_seq_one_letter_code
_entity_poly.pdbx_strand_id
1 'polypeptide(L)'
;MENGNFAFVTLATDDFYGSGALVLGHSLKLVQTKAKLVVLITTGISARVVDKLRKRPELGVTLTKLHCWNLTQFSKCVFLDADTLVLKNCDELFEKPELSAAPDVGWPDCFNSGVFVYQPSKETFEKLKNLAAEEGSFDGICL
;
A
#
# COMPACT_ATOMS: atom_id res chain seq x y z
N MET A 1 10.40 17.98 5.58
CA MET A 1 9.07 17.38 5.45
C MET A 1 8.08 18.39 6.00
N GLU A 2 7.38 19.12 5.12
CA GLU A 2 6.23 19.95 5.53
C GLU A 2 5.17 19.08 6.22
N ASN A 3 4.23 19.72 6.92
CA ASN A 3 3.15 19.19 7.76
C ASN A 3 2.17 18.16 7.12
N GLY A 4 2.57 17.45 6.06
CA GLY A 4 1.79 16.40 5.41
C GLY A 4 1.64 15.16 6.30
N ASN A 5 0.41 14.64 6.37
CA ASN A 5 0.13 13.37 7.02
C ASN A 5 0.51 12.25 6.04
N PHE A 6 1.69 11.63 6.21
CA PHE A 6 2.22 10.60 5.32
C PHE A 6 2.08 9.18 5.89
N ALA A 7 1.90 8.19 5.01
CA ALA A 7 1.85 6.79 5.40
C ALA A 7 2.52 5.85 4.39
N PHE A 8 3.19 4.82 4.92
CA PHE A 8 3.39 3.58 4.18
C PHE A 8 2.15 2.71 4.31
N VAL A 9 1.67 2.20 3.18
CA VAL A 9 0.45 1.41 3.08
C VAL A 9 0.77 0.04 2.50
N THR A 10 0.22 -1.01 3.08
CA THR A 10 0.32 -2.38 2.55
C THR A 10 -1.06 -3.05 2.60
N LEU A 11 -1.20 -4.21 1.96
CA LEU A 11 -2.42 -5.01 1.93
C LEU A 11 -2.10 -6.43 2.38
N ALA A 12 -2.92 -6.95 3.28
CA ALA A 12 -2.93 -8.36 3.65
C ALA A 12 -4.30 -8.96 3.31
N THR A 13 -4.30 -10.03 2.51
CA THR A 13 -5.53 -10.69 2.04
C THR A 13 -5.79 -12.03 2.74
N ASP A 14 -4.77 -12.58 3.40
CA ASP A 14 -4.81 -13.82 4.18
C ASP A 14 -3.76 -13.78 5.31
N ASP A 15 -3.62 -14.88 6.06
CA ASP A 15 -2.67 -14.99 7.18
C ASP A 15 -1.19 -15.00 6.73
N PHE A 16 -0.91 -15.45 5.51
CA PHE A 16 0.46 -15.47 4.96
C PHE A 16 0.91 -14.05 4.64
N TYR A 17 0.10 -13.30 3.88
CA TYR A 17 0.33 -11.88 3.64
C TYR A 17 0.23 -11.04 4.91
N GLY A 18 -0.58 -11.46 5.90
CA GLY A 18 -0.59 -10.85 7.23
C GLY A 18 0.76 -10.98 7.95
N SER A 19 1.45 -12.10 7.78
CA SER A 19 2.80 -12.31 8.31
C SER A 19 3.83 -11.44 7.56
N GLY A 20 3.72 -11.35 6.23
CA GLY A 20 4.52 -10.44 5.41
C GLY A 20 4.37 -8.98 5.83
N ALA A 21 3.13 -8.51 6.00
CA ALA A 21 2.83 -7.16 6.48
C ALA A 21 3.43 -6.85 7.87
N LEU A 22 3.49 -7.84 8.77
CA LEU A 22 4.16 -7.70 10.07
C LEU A 22 5.68 -7.53 9.91
N VAL A 23 6.31 -8.32 9.03
CA VAL A 23 7.75 -8.23 8.73
C VAL A 23 8.09 -6.88 8.10
N LEU A 24 7.33 -6.46 7.10
CA LEU A 24 7.45 -5.15 6.44
C LEU A 24 7.28 -4.00 7.44
N GLY A 25 6.23 -4.04 8.25
CA GLY A 25 5.98 -3.03 9.28
C GLY A 25 7.10 -2.97 10.33
N HIS A 26 7.72 -4.11 10.65
CA HIS A 26 8.89 -4.17 11.52
C HIS A 26 10.14 -3.57 10.86
N SER A 27 10.41 -3.89 9.59
CA SER A 27 11.59 -3.37 8.88
C SER A 27 11.54 -1.85 8.74
N LEU A 28 10.37 -1.28 8.44
CA LEU A 28 10.15 0.17 8.40
C LEU A 28 10.44 0.84 9.74
N LYS A 29 10.06 0.22 10.86
CA LYS A 29 10.39 0.71 12.21
C LYS A 29 11.88 0.61 12.52
N LEU A 30 12.55 -0.46 12.11
CA LEU A 30 13.99 -0.64 12.31
C LEU A 30 14.80 0.46 11.61
N VAL A 31 14.37 0.86 10.41
CA VAL A 31 14.99 1.98 9.67
C VAL A 31 14.47 3.35 10.11
N GLN A 32 13.72 3.40 11.22
CA GLN A 32 13.28 4.62 11.89
C GLN A 32 12.47 5.57 11.00
N THR A 33 11.55 5.04 10.18
CA THR A 33 10.62 5.89 9.45
C THR A 33 9.81 6.78 10.39
N LYS A 34 9.55 8.01 9.94
CA LYS A 34 8.64 8.95 10.64
C LYS A 34 7.19 8.83 10.16
N ALA A 35 6.96 8.16 9.02
CA ALA A 35 5.63 8.02 8.45
C ALA A 35 4.76 7.05 9.24
N LYS A 36 3.44 7.20 9.13
CA LYS A 36 2.48 6.24 9.68
C LYS A 36 2.53 4.94 8.89
N LEU A 37 2.09 3.85 9.52
CA LEU A 37 2.05 2.53 8.90
C LEU A 37 0.59 2.04 8.89
N VAL A 38 0.07 1.72 7.71
CA VAL A 38 -1.31 1.29 7.48
C VAL A 38 -1.31 -0.06 6.77
N VAL A 39 -2.17 -0.97 7.21
CA VAL A 39 -2.34 -2.31 6.63
C VAL A 39 -3.81 -2.50 6.24
N LEU A 40 -4.13 -2.43 4.97
CA LEU A 40 -5.46 -2.83 4.49
C LEU A 40 -5.61 -4.34 4.73
N ILE A 41 -6.79 -4.77 5.21
CA ILE A 41 -7.06 -6.19 5.49
C ILE A 41 -8.35 -6.64 4.79
N THR A 42 -8.44 -7.91 4.42
CA THR A 42 -9.69 -8.52 3.93
C THR A 42 -10.35 -9.38 5.02
N THR A 43 -11.55 -9.92 4.73
CA THR A 43 -12.22 -10.93 5.57
C THR A 43 -11.48 -12.27 5.62
N GLY A 44 -10.48 -12.49 4.75
CA GLY A 44 -9.71 -13.73 4.67
C GLY A 44 -8.67 -13.92 5.78
N ILE A 45 -8.45 -12.89 6.61
CA ILE A 45 -7.49 -12.94 7.72
C ILE A 45 -8.15 -13.47 8.99
N SER A 46 -7.49 -14.41 9.67
CA SER A 46 -7.94 -14.95 10.94
C SER A 46 -7.92 -13.90 12.05
N ALA A 47 -8.86 -13.99 12.99
CA ALA A 47 -8.92 -13.10 14.15
C ALA A 47 -7.59 -13.02 14.92
N ARG A 48 -6.84 -14.13 14.96
CA ARG A 48 -5.51 -14.21 15.58
C ARG A 48 -4.49 -13.29 14.91
N VAL A 49 -4.46 -13.25 13.58
CA VAL A 49 -3.56 -12.37 12.83
C VAL A 49 -4.06 -10.93 12.89
N VAL A 50 -5.38 -10.73 12.77
CA VAL A 50 -6.01 -9.42 12.97
C VAL A 50 -5.65 -8.83 14.33
N ASP A 51 -5.66 -9.59 15.42
CA ASP A 51 -5.28 -9.09 16.75
C ASP A 51 -3.81 -8.65 16.84
N LYS A 52 -2.91 -9.32 16.11
CA LYS A 52 -1.51 -8.90 15.99
C LYS A 52 -1.38 -7.59 15.22
N LEU A 53 -2.21 -7.39 14.19
CA LEU A 53 -2.28 -6.17 13.38
C LEU A 53 -3.02 -5.02 14.12
N ARG A 54 -4.05 -5.33 14.93
CA ARG A 54 -4.97 -4.41 15.63
C ARG A 54 -4.39 -3.69 16.84
N LYS A 55 -3.10 -3.85 17.16
CA LYS A 55 -2.39 -2.87 18.01
C LYS A 55 -2.29 -1.47 17.35
N ARG A 56 -3.01 -1.22 16.24
CA ARG A 56 -3.01 -0.05 15.35
C ARG A 56 -4.46 0.13 14.79
N PRO A 57 -5.27 1.09 15.29
CA PRO A 57 -6.73 0.99 15.26
C PRO A 57 -7.49 1.58 14.05
N GLU A 58 -6.96 1.58 12.82
CA GLU A 58 -7.67 2.23 11.67
C GLU A 58 -7.85 1.36 10.42
N LEU A 59 -8.10 0.05 10.57
CA LEU A 59 -8.12 -0.89 9.43
C LEU A 59 -9.55 -1.29 9.03
N GLY A 60 -10.01 -0.70 7.92
CA GLY A 60 -11.21 -1.12 7.19
C GLY A 60 -10.98 -2.42 6.41
N VAL A 61 -12.04 -3.22 6.27
CA VAL A 61 -12.03 -4.46 5.50
C VAL A 61 -12.29 -4.16 4.04
N THR A 62 -11.34 -4.47 3.17
CA THR A 62 -11.43 -4.00 1.78
C THR A 62 -10.74 -4.92 0.76
N LEU A 63 -11.45 -5.25 -0.32
CA LEU A 63 -11.11 -6.38 -1.21
C LEU A 63 -10.05 -6.10 -2.30
N THR A 64 -9.68 -4.85 -2.56
CA THR A 64 -8.74 -4.52 -3.66
C THR A 64 -7.66 -3.51 -3.25
N LYS A 65 -6.45 -3.69 -3.81
CA LYS A 65 -5.28 -2.80 -3.67
C LYS A 65 -5.63 -1.33 -3.92
N LEU A 66 -6.51 -1.08 -4.88
CA LEU A 66 -7.07 0.23 -5.25
C LEU A 66 -7.62 1.06 -4.08
N HIS A 67 -8.14 0.43 -3.03
CA HIS A 67 -8.71 1.17 -1.91
C HIS A 67 -7.68 1.94 -1.09
N CYS A 68 -6.39 1.75 -1.35
CA CYS A 68 -5.35 2.62 -0.82
C CYS A 68 -5.58 4.10 -1.21
N TRP A 69 -6.23 4.39 -2.35
CA TRP A 69 -6.64 5.74 -2.75
C TRP A 69 -7.80 6.33 -1.93
N ASN A 70 -8.56 5.53 -1.18
CA ASN A 70 -9.62 6.04 -0.30
C ASN A 70 -9.10 6.55 1.06
N LEU A 71 -7.81 6.42 1.33
CA LEU A 71 -7.20 6.88 2.59
C LEU A 71 -6.95 8.40 2.59
N THR A 72 -8.00 9.18 2.32
CA THR A 72 -7.95 10.65 2.13
C THR A 72 -7.59 11.44 3.40
N GLN A 73 -7.40 10.78 4.53
CA GLN A 73 -6.78 11.38 5.71
C GLN A 73 -5.28 11.65 5.52
N PHE A 74 -4.63 11.01 4.55
CA PHE A 74 -3.22 11.22 4.21
C PHE A 74 -3.07 12.08 2.96
N SER A 75 -2.05 12.94 2.96
CA SER A 75 -1.74 13.80 1.81
C SER A 75 -0.90 13.10 0.74
N LYS A 76 -0.14 12.08 1.15
CA LYS A 76 0.68 11.25 0.26
C LYS A 76 0.99 9.92 0.92
N CYS A 77 1.00 8.87 0.12
CA CYS A 77 1.28 7.52 0.58
C CYS A 77 2.30 6.84 -0.32
N VAL A 78 3.01 5.87 0.26
CA VAL A 78 3.82 4.91 -0.50
C VAL A 78 3.20 3.54 -0.26
N PHE A 79 2.72 2.92 -1.33
CA PHE A 79 2.25 1.55 -1.27
C PHE A 79 3.44 0.60 -1.35
N LEU A 80 3.41 -0.46 -0.54
CA LEU A 80 4.38 -1.55 -0.50
C LEU A 80 3.61 -2.88 -0.42
N ASP A 81 3.82 -3.78 -1.37
CA ASP A 81 3.28 -5.15 -1.26
C ASP A 81 3.84 -5.84 -0.01
N ALA A 82 3.04 -6.73 0.58
CA ALA A 82 3.38 -7.38 1.85
C ALA A 82 4.56 -8.37 1.75
N ASP A 83 5.04 -8.67 0.54
CA ASP A 83 6.24 -9.46 0.24
C ASP A 83 7.50 -8.58 0.01
N THR A 84 7.41 -7.27 0.24
CA THR A 84 8.57 -6.37 0.21
C THR A 84 9.30 -6.29 1.56
N LEU A 85 10.58 -5.90 1.53
CA LEU A 85 11.40 -5.68 2.73
C LEU A 85 12.19 -4.37 2.62
N VAL A 86 12.08 -3.53 3.64
CA VAL A 86 12.78 -2.24 3.68
C VAL A 86 14.12 -2.38 4.41
N LEU A 87 15.21 -2.15 3.68
CA LEU A 87 16.58 -2.32 4.18
C LEU A 87 17.22 -1.02 4.69
N LYS A 88 16.76 0.12 4.22
CA LYS A 88 17.22 1.47 4.59
C LYS A 88 16.02 2.41 4.67
N ASN A 89 16.16 3.50 5.42
CA ASN A 89 15.12 4.53 5.44
C ASN A 89 14.89 5.03 4.01
N CYS A 90 13.63 5.11 3.63
CA CYS A 90 13.19 5.50 2.29
C CYS A 90 12.11 6.61 2.35
N ASP A 91 12.13 7.44 3.40
CA ASP A 91 11.16 8.51 3.57
C ASP A 91 11.28 9.59 2.46
N GLU A 92 12.39 9.63 1.72
CA GLU A 92 12.54 10.47 0.51
C GLU A 92 11.55 10.11 -0.61
N LEU A 93 10.95 8.92 -0.59
CA LEU A 93 9.90 8.54 -1.54
C LEU A 93 8.69 9.48 -1.46
N PHE A 94 8.42 10.07 -0.29
CA PHE A 94 7.34 11.05 -0.13
C PHE A 94 7.62 12.39 -0.85
N GLU A 95 8.81 12.60 -1.40
CA GLU A 95 9.11 13.78 -2.23
C GLU A 95 8.72 13.57 -3.70
N LYS A 96 8.46 12.32 -4.12
CA LYS A 96 8.08 11.99 -5.50
C LYS A 96 6.62 12.37 -5.81
N PRO A 97 6.29 12.69 -7.08
CA PRO A 97 4.91 12.96 -7.50
C PRO A 97 4.09 11.65 -7.66
N GLU A 98 2.77 11.77 -7.67
CA GLU A 98 1.91 10.70 -8.20
C GLU A 98 1.95 10.74 -9.74
N LEU A 99 2.04 9.63 -10.46
CA LEU A 99 2.39 8.26 -10.03
C LEU A 99 3.91 8.08 -10.17
N SER A 100 4.59 7.58 -9.13
CA SER A 100 6.01 7.21 -9.22
C SER A 100 6.21 5.75 -8.80
N ALA A 101 6.86 4.96 -9.64
CA ALA A 101 7.12 3.54 -9.40
C ALA A 101 8.44 3.12 -10.09
N ALA A 102 8.96 1.95 -9.74
CA ALA A 102 10.12 1.36 -10.41
C ALA A 102 9.69 0.64 -11.71
N PRO A 103 10.54 0.57 -12.75
CA PRO A 103 10.23 -0.22 -13.94
C PRO A 103 10.10 -1.71 -13.61
N ASP A 104 9.24 -2.42 -14.32
CA ASP A 104 9.16 -3.88 -14.23
C ASP A 104 10.37 -4.55 -14.92
N VAL A 105 10.82 -5.68 -14.38
CA VAL A 105 12.01 -6.38 -14.88
C VAL A 105 11.74 -7.06 -16.23
N GLY A 106 10.52 -7.55 -16.45
CA GLY A 106 10.15 -8.26 -17.66
C GLY A 106 9.82 -7.31 -18.82
N TRP A 107 9.06 -6.26 -18.54
CA TRP A 107 8.64 -5.27 -19.53
C TRP A 107 8.89 -3.86 -18.99
N PRO A 108 10.02 -3.21 -19.34
CA PRO A 108 10.46 -1.98 -18.69
C PRO A 108 9.58 -0.75 -18.99
N ASP A 109 8.72 -0.82 -20.02
CA ASP A 109 7.72 0.23 -20.30
C ASP A 109 6.51 0.14 -19.35
N CYS A 110 6.38 -0.95 -18.60
CA CYS A 110 5.46 -1.09 -17.47
C CYS A 110 6.22 -0.84 -16.16
N PHE A 111 5.53 -0.32 -15.16
CA PHE A 111 6.09 -0.22 -13.82
C PHE A 111 5.74 -1.45 -12.99
N ASN A 112 6.65 -1.86 -12.10
CA ASN A 112 6.34 -2.82 -11.06
C ASN A 112 5.49 -2.14 -9.99
N SER A 113 4.41 -2.80 -9.63
CA SER A 113 3.43 -2.22 -8.74
C SER A 113 3.58 -2.58 -7.27
N GLY A 114 4.62 -3.36 -6.94
CA GLY A 114 4.96 -3.71 -5.57
C GLY A 114 5.40 -2.52 -4.75
N VAL A 115 5.87 -1.44 -5.40
CA VAL A 115 6.22 -0.18 -4.74
C VAL A 115 5.80 1.00 -5.60
N PHE A 116 4.92 1.85 -5.10
CA PHE A 116 4.57 3.10 -5.79
C PHE A 116 4.17 4.23 -4.85
N VAL A 117 4.37 5.46 -5.31
CA VAL A 117 4.02 6.71 -4.62
C VAL A 117 2.74 7.26 -5.24
N TYR A 118 1.78 7.59 -4.39
CA TYR A 118 0.46 8.07 -4.81
C TYR A 118 -0.12 9.10 -3.83
N GLN A 119 -1.16 9.80 -4.27
CA GLN A 119 -1.95 10.76 -3.51
C GLN A 119 -3.38 10.24 -3.36
N PRO A 120 -3.81 9.87 -2.13
CA PRO A 120 -5.17 9.40 -1.91
C PRO A 120 -6.22 10.41 -2.40
N SER A 121 -7.14 9.94 -3.24
CA SER A 121 -8.20 10.75 -3.86
C SER A 121 -9.40 9.87 -4.16
N LYS A 122 -10.58 10.27 -3.67
CA LYS A 122 -11.85 9.60 -4.01
C LYS A 122 -12.13 9.63 -5.52
N GLU A 123 -11.75 10.71 -6.19
CA GLU A 123 -11.93 10.83 -7.63
C GLU A 123 -11.05 9.82 -8.38
N THR A 124 -9.77 9.71 -8.02
CA THR A 124 -8.86 8.73 -8.60
C THR A 124 -9.32 7.31 -8.30
N PHE A 125 -9.76 7.05 -7.06
CA PHE A 125 -10.31 5.75 -6.68
C PHE A 125 -11.51 5.35 -7.56
N GLU A 126 -12.51 6.21 -7.74
CA GLU A 126 -13.67 5.90 -8.56
C GLU A 126 -13.31 5.71 -10.04
N LYS A 127 -12.38 6.52 -10.57
CA LYS A 127 -11.85 6.35 -11.94
C LYS A 127 -11.18 4.98 -12.13
N LEU A 128 -10.29 4.59 -11.23
CA LEU A 128 -9.61 3.29 -11.29
C LEU A 128 -10.59 2.13 -11.10
N LYS A 129 -11.56 2.27 -10.20
CA LYS A 129 -12.61 1.26 -9.99
C LYS A 129 -13.46 1.05 -11.23
N ASN A 130 -13.84 2.14 -11.91
CA ASN A 130 -14.61 2.08 -13.14
C ASN A 130 -13.79 1.47 -14.28
N LEU A 131 -12.52 1.88 -14.44
CA LEU A 131 -11.61 1.30 -15.43
C LEU A 131 -11.45 -0.21 -15.23
N ALA A 132 -11.22 -0.66 -13.99
CA ALA A 132 -11.12 -2.08 -13.67
C ALA A 132 -12.42 -2.86 -13.95
N ALA A 133 -13.58 -2.22 -13.81
CA ALA A 133 -14.88 -2.84 -14.12
C ALA A 133 -15.16 -2.90 -15.63
N GLU A 134 -14.70 -1.92 -16.39
CA GLU A 134 -14.93 -1.81 -17.84
C GLU A 134 -13.91 -2.61 -18.67
N GLU A 135 -12.63 -2.51 -18.33
CA GLU A 135 -11.51 -3.06 -19.12
C GLU A 135 -10.83 -4.26 -18.45
N GLY A 136 -11.04 -4.46 -17.14
CA GLY A 136 -10.32 -5.47 -16.37
C GLY A 136 -8.84 -5.12 -16.19
N SER A 137 -8.00 -6.14 -16.08
CA SER A 137 -6.54 -5.98 -16.10
C SER A 137 -5.93 -6.93 -17.12
N PHE A 138 -4.97 -6.45 -17.89
CA PHE A 138 -4.31 -7.22 -18.94
C PHE A 138 -3.44 -8.37 -18.39
N ASP A 139 -2.91 -8.23 -17.17
CA ASP A 139 -2.10 -9.23 -16.46
C ASP A 139 -2.87 -9.91 -15.31
N GLY A 140 -4.14 -9.57 -15.13
CA GLY A 140 -4.98 -10.06 -14.04
C GLY A 140 -4.71 -9.39 -12.68
N ILE A 141 -3.79 -8.42 -12.60
CA ILE A 141 -3.50 -7.65 -11.39
C ILE A 141 -4.24 -6.31 -11.51
N CYS A 142 -5.28 -6.11 -10.67
CA CYS A 142 -5.95 -4.81 -10.57
C CYS A 142 -5.08 -3.84 -9.75
N LEU A 143 -4.40 -2.94 -10.46
CA LEU A 143 -3.64 -1.81 -9.93
C LEU A 143 -4.35 -0.49 -10.09
#